data_AF-A0A0E4GC06-F1
#
_entry.id   AF-A0A0E4GC06-F1
#
_cell.length_a   1.000
_cell.length_b   1.000
_cell.length_c   1.000
_cell.angle_alpha   90.00
_cell.angle_beta   90.00
_cell.angle_gamma   90.00
#
_symmetry.space_group_name_H-M   'P 1'
#
loop_
_entity.id
_entity.type
_entity.pdbx_description
1 polymer ?
#
loop_
_entity_poly.entity_id
_entity_poly.type
_entity_poly.pdbx_seq_one_letter_code
_entity_poly.pdbx_strand_id
1 'polypeptide(L)'
;MDIQFSDDFILRNSLIPISKLESSPVRPDDFFWQPIKASIEAADLSADDLYYNPLNATCPYCYYKNFIFLELQGIPHNPAELKEQINLIENGLNAAVAQRDFKLFITLINPKLAPNAFMEVFDFIADTDKYPLYEYLLKTNELASKVFPAEFKKKAGKYKGAKAGVPLADEKGYVAVFVSQAAGQLTPHKVNTWHTDINTAVKNALKNKPVGDIYQGRVQSEYIHSFVDDRLNNQALVDPYQVKHIEKLDLIKINEFIPQMHSAGITRQYELYARQIKPDWFHNPRGIHALSHSKRVLLLVLMLAYLEQCSQMDTRLLCQAAIYHDIGRKTDGYDTKHGLASYRKMLDKKLLNPIEEARAENLRFIIENHAVADISAIKQLDKYELESTDDTIRLFHIFKDADGLDRVRINDLNPKYLRTTHAPKLMLAAHQLYQAEDFESFLTEAGIK
;
A
#
# COMPACT_ATOMS: atom_id res chain seq x y z
N MET A 1 -9.65 22.98 4.86
CA MET A 1 -9.50 23.59 3.52
C MET A 1 -9.03 22.47 2.62
N ASP A 2 -9.95 22.07 1.76
CA ASP A 2 -10.07 20.76 1.13
C ASP A 2 -8.93 20.43 0.20
N ILE A 3 -8.53 19.17 0.21
CA ILE A 3 -7.83 18.59 -0.91
C ILE A 3 -8.46 17.23 -1.11
N GLN A 4 -9.34 17.07 -2.10
CA GLN A 4 -9.77 15.82 -2.77
C GLN A 4 -8.65 15.37 -3.74
N PHE A 5 -8.47 14.10 -4.18
CA PHE A 5 -7.34 13.71 -5.06
C PHE A 5 -7.72 12.65 -6.10
N SER A 6 -8.57 11.67 -5.78
CA SER A 6 -9.16 10.81 -6.82
C SER A 6 -10.33 11.51 -7.52
N ASP A 7 -11.24 12.14 -6.76
CA ASP A 7 -12.29 13.01 -7.32
C ASP A 7 -11.72 14.31 -7.91
N ASP A 8 -10.56 14.77 -7.43
CA ASP A 8 -9.94 16.02 -7.89
C ASP A 8 -9.43 15.93 -9.34
N PHE A 9 -8.97 14.78 -9.84
CA PHE A 9 -8.59 14.71 -11.25
C PHE A 9 -9.80 14.87 -12.18
N ILE A 10 -10.87 14.11 -11.93
CA ILE A 10 -12.12 14.16 -12.69
C ILE A 10 -12.75 15.55 -12.57
N LEU A 11 -12.85 16.10 -11.34
CA LEU A 11 -13.42 17.43 -11.09
C LEU A 11 -12.56 18.56 -11.67
N ARG A 12 -11.24 18.57 -11.46
CA ARG A 12 -10.34 19.60 -12.03
C ARG A 12 -10.39 19.65 -13.55
N ASN A 13 -10.62 18.50 -14.18
CA ASN A 13 -10.72 18.40 -15.64
C ASN A 13 -12.18 18.41 -16.14
N SER A 14 -13.17 18.61 -15.25
CA SER A 14 -14.60 18.63 -15.59
C SER A 14 -15.07 17.41 -16.41
N LEU A 15 -14.52 16.23 -16.09
CA LEU A 15 -14.81 15.00 -16.81
C LEU A 15 -16.18 14.44 -16.39
N ILE A 16 -17.01 14.09 -17.37
CA ILE A 16 -18.35 13.55 -17.17
C ILE A 16 -18.31 12.05 -17.48
N PRO A 17 -18.65 11.14 -16.55
CA PRO A 17 -18.76 9.72 -16.87
C PRO A 17 -19.68 9.50 -18.05
N ILE A 18 -19.25 8.70 -19.03
CA ILE A 18 -20.01 8.52 -20.28
C ILE A 18 -21.41 7.93 -20.04
N SER A 19 -21.57 7.13 -18.97
CA SER A 19 -22.85 6.57 -18.51
C SER A 19 -23.85 7.64 -18.04
N LYS A 20 -23.38 8.85 -17.70
CA LYS A 20 -24.20 9.99 -17.31
C LYS A 20 -24.42 10.99 -18.45
N LEU A 21 -23.77 10.78 -19.59
CA LEU A 21 -23.81 11.73 -20.71
C LEU A 21 -25.18 11.72 -21.41
N GLU A 22 -25.89 10.59 -21.40
CA GLU A 22 -27.21 10.45 -22.05
C GLU A 22 -28.25 11.46 -21.53
N SER A 23 -28.16 11.81 -20.25
CA SER A 23 -29.00 12.80 -19.56
C SER A 23 -28.34 14.18 -19.39
N SER A 24 -27.15 14.40 -19.99
CA SER A 24 -26.36 15.62 -19.80
C SER A 24 -26.75 16.72 -20.79
N PRO A 25 -26.77 18.01 -20.40
CA PRO A 25 -27.05 19.12 -21.32
C PRO A 25 -25.94 19.33 -22.36
N VAL A 26 -24.75 18.77 -22.14
CA VAL A 26 -23.59 18.86 -23.07
C VAL A 26 -23.41 17.59 -23.91
N ARG A 27 -24.46 16.77 -24.01
CA ARG A 27 -24.45 15.53 -24.80
C ARG A 27 -24.29 15.83 -26.29
N PRO A 28 -23.36 15.18 -27.01
CA PRO A 28 -23.32 15.21 -28.48
C PRO A 28 -24.59 14.63 -29.11
N ASP A 29 -25.02 15.18 -30.25
CA ASP A 29 -26.26 14.76 -30.94
C ASP A 29 -26.23 13.29 -31.40
N ASP A 30 -25.04 12.77 -31.68
CA ASP A 30 -24.77 11.41 -32.17
C ASP A 30 -24.44 10.40 -31.06
N PHE A 31 -24.59 10.80 -29.79
CA PHE A 31 -24.27 9.95 -28.64
C PHE A 31 -25.41 9.00 -28.26
N PHE A 32 -25.14 7.69 -28.27
CA PHE A 32 -26.07 6.64 -27.83
C PHE A 32 -25.41 5.69 -26.83
N TRP A 33 -25.91 5.64 -25.60
CA TRP A 33 -25.23 4.91 -24.51
C TRP A 33 -25.20 3.39 -24.72
N GLN A 34 -26.34 2.77 -25.04
CA GLN A 34 -26.45 1.30 -25.10
C GLN A 34 -25.50 0.65 -26.14
N PRO A 35 -25.41 1.15 -27.40
CA PRO A 35 -24.47 0.60 -28.38
C PRO A 35 -23.00 0.74 -27.94
N ILE A 36 -22.64 1.88 -27.34
CA ILE A 36 -21.28 2.14 -26.86
C ILE A 36 -20.94 1.16 -25.75
N LYS A 37 -21.81 1.04 -24.75
CA LYS A 37 -21.62 0.12 -23.62
C LYS A 37 -21.40 -1.31 -24.11
N ALA A 38 -22.28 -1.80 -24.98
CA ALA A 38 -22.17 -3.15 -25.55
C ALA A 38 -20.85 -3.37 -26.29
N SER A 39 -20.41 -2.39 -27.10
CA SER A 39 -19.16 -2.47 -27.84
C SER A 39 -17.92 -2.49 -26.94
N ILE A 40 -17.92 -1.69 -25.86
CA ILE A 40 -16.81 -1.61 -24.90
C ILE A 40 -16.72 -2.90 -24.06
N GLU A 41 -17.86 -3.37 -23.55
CA GLU A 41 -17.92 -4.60 -22.75
C GLU A 41 -17.58 -5.85 -23.59
N ALA A 42 -17.94 -5.88 -24.87
CA ALA A 42 -17.54 -6.94 -25.80
C ALA A 42 -16.02 -7.05 -25.98
N ALA A 43 -15.28 -5.96 -25.77
CA ALA A 43 -13.82 -5.97 -25.77
C ALA A 43 -13.22 -6.27 -24.37
N ASP A 44 -14.04 -6.59 -23.36
CA ASP A 44 -13.60 -6.79 -21.98
C ASP A 44 -12.90 -5.53 -21.43
N LEU A 45 -13.48 -4.37 -21.77
CA LEU A 45 -13.22 -3.07 -21.15
C LEU A 45 -14.44 -2.66 -20.32
N SER A 46 -14.23 -1.78 -19.34
CA SER A 46 -15.31 -1.22 -18.52
C SER A 46 -15.73 0.14 -19.06
N ALA A 47 -17.02 0.31 -19.36
CA ALA A 47 -17.55 1.60 -19.76
C ALA A 47 -17.51 2.65 -18.62
N ASP A 48 -17.38 2.21 -17.36
CA ASP A 48 -17.19 3.10 -16.20
C ASP A 48 -15.82 3.82 -16.21
N ASP A 49 -14.86 3.34 -17.01
CA ASP A 49 -13.54 3.96 -17.16
C ASP A 49 -13.50 4.99 -18.31
N LEU A 50 -14.65 5.27 -18.95
CA LEU A 50 -14.79 6.24 -20.04
C LEU A 50 -15.52 7.51 -19.59
N TYR A 51 -14.99 8.63 -20.07
CA TYR A 51 -15.43 9.97 -19.72
C TYR A 51 -15.57 10.85 -20.95
N TYR A 52 -16.36 11.91 -20.82
CA TYR A 52 -16.51 12.98 -21.77
C TYR A 52 -15.93 14.28 -21.18
N ASN A 53 -15.11 14.97 -21.96
CA ASN A 53 -14.50 16.24 -21.61
C ASN A 53 -15.10 17.35 -22.48
N PRO A 54 -16.08 18.12 -21.97
CA PRO A 54 -16.71 19.19 -22.76
C PRO A 54 -15.76 20.34 -23.10
N LEU A 55 -14.60 20.42 -22.44
CA LEU A 55 -13.61 21.48 -22.64
C LEU A 55 -12.57 21.15 -23.72
N ASN A 56 -12.54 19.91 -24.23
CA ASN A 56 -11.59 19.47 -25.25
C ASN A 56 -12.31 19.09 -26.54
N ALA A 57 -12.53 20.07 -27.42
CA ALA A 57 -13.29 19.85 -28.65
C ALA A 57 -12.59 18.90 -29.64
N THR A 58 -11.26 18.77 -29.60
CA THR A 58 -10.52 17.88 -30.52
C THR A 58 -10.47 16.44 -30.02
N CYS A 59 -10.42 16.25 -28.69
CA CYS A 59 -10.45 14.93 -28.07
C CYS A 59 -11.51 14.91 -26.94
N PRO A 60 -12.81 14.90 -27.29
CA PRO A 60 -13.89 15.07 -26.33
C PRO A 60 -14.17 13.81 -25.50
N TYR A 61 -13.64 12.65 -25.88
CA TYR A 61 -13.76 11.43 -25.08
C TYR A 61 -12.43 11.12 -24.40
N CYS A 62 -12.47 10.47 -23.24
CA CYS A 62 -11.26 10.07 -22.54
C CYS A 62 -11.44 8.70 -21.91
N TYR A 63 -10.37 7.91 -21.90
CA TYR A 63 -10.25 6.76 -21.01
C TYR A 63 -9.42 7.15 -19.80
N TYR A 64 -9.91 6.86 -18.60
CA TYR A 64 -9.20 7.12 -17.35
C TYR A 64 -9.32 5.94 -16.40
N LYS A 65 -8.17 5.31 -16.11
CA LYS A 65 -8.05 4.24 -15.12
C LYS A 65 -6.64 4.24 -14.53
N ASN A 66 -6.54 4.30 -13.19
CA ASN A 66 -5.27 4.28 -12.45
C ASN A 66 -4.35 5.44 -12.91
N PHE A 67 -3.17 5.13 -13.48
CA PHE A 67 -2.23 6.10 -14.03
C PHE A 67 -2.34 6.28 -15.55
N ILE A 68 -3.36 5.70 -16.17
CA ILE A 68 -3.57 5.75 -17.62
C ILE A 68 -4.68 6.77 -17.90
N PHE A 69 -4.34 7.83 -18.63
CA PHE A 69 -5.28 8.81 -19.16
C PHE A 69 -5.02 9.01 -20.65
N LEU A 70 -6.00 8.62 -21.46
CA LEU A 70 -5.97 8.71 -22.91
C LEU A 70 -7.06 9.67 -23.37
N GLU A 71 -6.69 10.67 -24.16
CA GLU A 71 -7.64 11.57 -24.82
C GLU A 71 -7.95 11.01 -26.21
N LEU A 72 -9.23 10.92 -26.54
CA LEU A 72 -9.77 10.22 -27.70
C LEU A 72 -10.60 11.20 -28.55
N GLN A 73 -10.34 11.23 -29.85
CA GLN A 73 -11.07 12.08 -30.80
C GLN A 73 -12.55 11.71 -30.95
N GLY A 74 -12.88 10.46 -30.67
CA GLY A 74 -14.23 9.91 -30.74
C GLY A 74 -14.36 8.73 -29.78
N ILE A 75 -15.57 8.19 -29.67
CA ILE A 75 -15.76 6.87 -29.05
C ILE A 75 -14.95 5.86 -29.88
N PRO A 76 -14.21 4.95 -29.25
CA PRO A 76 -13.43 3.96 -29.98
C PRO A 76 -14.31 3.18 -30.96
N HIS A 77 -14.12 3.41 -32.27
CA HIS A 77 -14.75 2.60 -33.31
C HIS A 77 -14.24 1.15 -33.28
N ASN A 78 -13.01 0.96 -32.77
CA ASN A 78 -12.41 -0.33 -32.49
C ASN A 78 -11.93 -0.40 -31.03
N PRO A 79 -12.77 -0.86 -30.09
CA PRO A 79 -12.39 -1.00 -28.68
C PRO A 79 -11.20 -1.95 -28.44
N ALA A 80 -10.89 -2.85 -29.38
CA ALA A 80 -9.71 -3.72 -29.27
C ALA A 80 -8.40 -2.95 -29.39
N GLU A 81 -8.33 -1.93 -30.26
CA GLU A 81 -7.17 -1.03 -30.37
C GLU A 81 -6.99 -0.22 -29.10
N LEU A 82 -8.08 0.30 -28.52
CA LEU A 82 -8.01 0.99 -27.23
C LEU A 82 -7.46 0.04 -26.14
N LYS A 83 -7.94 -1.21 -26.09
CA LYS A 83 -7.44 -2.21 -25.14
C LYS A 83 -5.95 -2.50 -25.34
N GLU A 84 -5.49 -2.62 -26.57
CA GLU A 84 -4.07 -2.83 -26.88
C GLU A 84 -3.22 -1.66 -26.40
N GLN A 85 -3.64 -0.42 -26.65
CA GLN A 85 -2.96 0.78 -26.14
C GLN A 85 -2.92 0.83 -24.62
N ILE A 86 -4.03 0.51 -23.95
CA ILE A 86 -4.11 0.43 -22.48
C ILE A 86 -3.10 -0.60 -21.96
N ASN A 87 -3.10 -1.81 -22.52
CA ASN A 87 -2.20 -2.88 -22.11
C ASN A 87 -0.73 -2.51 -22.33
N LEU A 88 -0.42 -1.83 -23.44
CA LEU A 88 0.94 -1.38 -23.74
C LEU A 88 1.46 -0.41 -22.66
N ILE A 89 0.65 0.59 -22.31
CA ILE A 89 1.00 1.57 -21.28
C ILE A 89 1.07 0.90 -19.90
N GLU A 90 0.08 0.07 -19.55
CA GLU A 90 0.04 -0.65 -18.28
C GLU A 90 1.28 -1.55 -18.10
N ASN A 91 1.67 -2.28 -19.15
CA ASN A 91 2.88 -3.09 -19.16
C ASN A 91 4.14 -2.22 -19.00
N GLY A 92 4.21 -1.07 -19.68
CA GLY A 92 5.31 -0.12 -19.53
C GLY A 92 5.43 0.44 -18.10
N LEU A 93 4.30 0.83 -17.50
CA LEU A 93 4.26 1.32 -16.11
C LEU A 93 4.67 0.23 -15.13
N ASN A 94 4.15 -0.98 -15.28
CA ASN A 94 4.51 -2.13 -14.43
C ASN A 94 6.00 -2.49 -14.57
N ALA A 95 6.54 -2.45 -15.79
CA ALA A 95 7.97 -2.67 -16.04
C ALA A 95 8.83 -1.57 -15.39
N ALA A 96 8.43 -0.30 -15.50
CA ALA A 96 9.13 0.81 -14.88
C ALA A 96 9.15 0.68 -13.34
N VAL A 97 8.01 0.33 -12.72
CA VAL A 97 7.94 0.08 -11.27
C VAL A 97 8.79 -1.14 -10.88
N ALA A 98 8.71 -2.23 -11.63
CA ALA A 98 9.49 -3.45 -11.36
C ALA A 98 11.01 -3.20 -11.46
N GLN A 99 11.43 -2.39 -12.43
CA GLN A 99 12.83 -1.98 -12.63
C GLN A 99 13.24 -0.80 -11.75
N ARG A 100 12.32 -0.20 -11.00
CA ARG A 100 12.50 1.03 -10.21
C ARG A 100 12.95 2.23 -11.02
N ASP A 101 12.64 2.24 -12.31
CA ASP A 101 12.85 3.40 -13.17
C ASP A 101 11.67 4.36 -13.05
N PHE A 102 11.66 5.11 -11.94
CA PHE A 102 10.59 6.09 -11.69
C PHE A 102 10.66 7.30 -12.64
N LYS A 103 11.78 7.51 -13.33
CA LYS A 103 11.88 8.50 -14.39
C LYS A 103 11.09 8.07 -15.62
N LEU A 104 11.27 6.81 -16.06
CA LEU A 104 10.47 6.21 -17.11
C LEU A 104 8.98 6.16 -16.71
N PHE A 105 8.68 5.75 -15.48
CA PHE A 105 7.31 5.73 -14.96
C PHE A 105 6.61 7.09 -15.13
N ILE A 106 7.25 8.18 -14.68
CA ILE A 106 6.70 9.54 -14.82
C ILE A 106 6.56 9.95 -16.28
N THR A 107 7.48 9.53 -17.15
CA THR A 107 7.48 9.86 -18.58
C THR A 107 6.36 9.16 -19.35
N LEU A 108 5.99 7.94 -18.92
CA LEU A 108 4.88 7.18 -19.51
C LEU A 108 3.50 7.70 -19.12
N ILE A 109 3.41 8.43 -18.00
CA ILE A 109 2.14 8.95 -17.48
C ILE A 109 1.77 10.25 -18.21
N ASN A 110 0.48 10.40 -18.50
CA ASN A 110 -0.03 11.67 -19.04
C ASN A 110 0.36 12.85 -18.12
N PRO A 111 0.90 13.96 -18.64
CA PRO A 111 1.32 15.10 -17.82
C PRO A 111 0.25 15.62 -16.86
N LYS A 112 -1.04 15.50 -17.19
CA LYS A 112 -2.13 15.90 -16.29
C LYS A 112 -2.21 15.06 -15.00
N LEU A 113 -1.74 13.81 -15.05
CA LEU A 113 -1.71 12.87 -13.92
C LEU A 113 -0.35 12.80 -13.22
N ALA A 114 0.74 13.14 -13.91
CA ALA A 114 2.10 12.89 -13.44
C ALA A 114 2.41 13.44 -12.03
N PRO A 115 1.96 14.65 -11.62
CA PRO A 115 2.19 15.13 -10.25
C PRO A 115 1.46 14.28 -9.19
N ASN A 116 0.20 13.90 -9.44
CA ASN A 116 -0.56 13.03 -8.52
C ASN A 116 0.09 11.66 -8.40
N ALA A 117 0.45 11.06 -9.54
CA ALA A 117 1.12 9.77 -9.57
C ALA A 117 2.48 9.81 -8.87
N PHE A 118 3.25 10.88 -9.05
CA PHE A 118 4.52 11.08 -8.36
C PHE A 118 4.36 11.10 -6.85
N MET A 119 3.36 11.83 -6.31
CA MET A 119 3.10 11.83 -4.87
C MET A 119 2.74 10.43 -4.36
N GLU A 120 1.98 9.66 -5.15
CA GLU A 120 1.56 8.31 -4.80
C GLU A 120 2.73 7.32 -4.76
N VAL A 121 3.66 7.43 -5.71
CA VAL A 121 4.83 6.53 -5.76
C VAL A 121 6.06 7.04 -4.99
N PHE A 122 6.00 8.27 -4.45
CA PHE A 122 7.15 9.00 -3.92
C PHE A 122 8.01 8.20 -2.94
N ASP A 123 7.38 7.46 -2.01
CA ASP A 123 8.12 6.74 -0.98
C ASP A 123 8.76 5.44 -1.48
N PHE A 124 8.41 4.96 -2.67
CA PHE A 124 9.07 3.82 -3.33
C PHE A 124 10.31 4.24 -4.13
N ILE A 125 10.47 5.54 -4.38
CA ILE A 125 11.62 6.12 -5.08
C ILE A 125 12.85 6.08 -4.16
N ALA A 126 14.03 5.79 -4.73
CA ALA A 126 15.30 5.89 -4.00
C ALA A 126 15.51 7.31 -3.46
N ASP A 127 16.09 7.43 -2.26
CA ASP A 127 16.25 8.71 -1.58
C ASP A 127 17.08 9.72 -2.41
N THR A 128 18.05 9.23 -3.19
CA THR A 128 18.85 10.01 -4.13
C THR A 128 18.06 10.57 -5.29
N ASP A 129 16.98 9.90 -5.70
CA ASP A 129 16.22 10.22 -6.91
C ASP A 129 14.96 11.04 -6.61
N LYS A 130 14.47 11.01 -5.36
CA LYS A 130 13.27 11.74 -4.91
C LYS A 130 13.32 13.22 -5.26
N TYR A 131 14.36 13.93 -4.83
CA TYR A 131 14.45 15.37 -5.06
C TYR A 131 14.77 15.73 -6.51
N PRO A 132 15.69 15.04 -7.22
CA PRO A 132 15.89 15.24 -8.65
C PRO A 132 14.62 15.05 -9.50
N LEU A 133 13.81 14.02 -9.24
CA LEU A 133 12.55 13.80 -9.94
C LEU A 133 11.49 14.85 -9.59
N TYR A 134 11.45 15.28 -8.33
CA TYR A 134 10.61 16.40 -7.89
C TYR A 134 10.97 17.70 -8.63
N GLU A 135 12.27 18.03 -8.74
CA GLU A 135 12.73 19.20 -9.51
C GLU A 135 12.46 19.05 -11.01
N TYR A 136 12.63 17.86 -11.56
CA TYR A 136 12.29 17.56 -12.95
C TYR A 136 10.82 17.89 -13.22
N LEU A 137 9.89 17.37 -12.41
CA LEU A 137 8.46 17.65 -12.55
C LEU A 137 8.13 19.14 -12.39
N LEU A 138 8.74 19.85 -11.45
CA LEU A 138 8.54 21.29 -11.32
C LEU A 138 8.99 22.08 -12.56
N LYS A 139 9.99 21.59 -13.30
CA LYS A 139 10.51 22.24 -14.50
C LYS A 139 9.74 21.87 -15.77
N THR A 140 9.28 20.63 -15.88
CA THR A 140 8.70 20.09 -17.12
C THR A 140 7.17 20.00 -17.10
N ASN A 141 6.54 20.19 -15.94
CA ASN A 141 5.10 20.05 -15.80
C ASN A 141 4.48 21.28 -15.14
N GLU A 142 3.71 22.04 -15.92
CA GLU A 142 3.09 23.30 -15.49
C GLU A 142 2.09 23.14 -14.32
N LEU A 143 1.52 21.93 -14.16
CA LEU A 143 0.57 21.63 -13.09
C LEU A 143 1.26 21.28 -11.77
N ALA A 144 2.53 20.84 -11.80
CA ALA A 144 3.21 20.31 -10.62
C ALA A 144 3.21 21.29 -9.43
N SER A 145 3.48 22.57 -9.69
CA SER A 145 3.51 23.60 -8.65
C SER A 145 2.17 23.82 -7.95
N LYS A 146 1.06 23.65 -8.69
CA LYS A 146 -0.32 23.79 -8.21
C LYS A 146 -0.82 22.54 -7.51
N VAL A 147 -0.47 21.36 -8.03
CA VAL A 147 -0.93 20.07 -7.50
C VAL A 147 -0.19 19.67 -6.23
N PHE A 148 1.11 19.99 -6.10
CA PHE A 148 1.87 19.64 -4.89
C PHE A 148 1.45 20.50 -3.68
N PRO A 149 0.87 19.90 -2.62
CA PRO A 149 0.53 20.63 -1.40
C PRO A 149 1.79 21.02 -0.62
N ALA A 150 1.68 22.04 0.23
CA ALA A 150 2.80 22.56 1.02
C ALA A 150 3.53 21.48 1.84
N GLU A 151 2.76 20.55 2.42
CA GLU A 151 3.30 19.42 3.19
C GLU A 151 4.14 18.49 2.33
N PHE A 152 3.69 18.19 1.10
CA PHE A 152 4.45 17.37 0.16
C PHE A 152 5.72 18.09 -0.30
N LYS A 153 5.66 19.40 -0.56
CA LYS A 153 6.84 20.22 -0.88
C LYS A 153 7.88 20.16 0.24
N LYS A 154 7.45 20.27 1.51
CA LYS A 154 8.31 20.11 2.69
C LYS A 154 8.89 18.69 2.77
N LYS A 155 8.07 17.66 2.53
CA LYS A 155 8.50 16.26 2.50
C LYS A 155 9.57 16.02 1.44
N ALA A 156 9.34 16.47 0.20
CA ALA A 156 10.29 16.34 -0.91
C ALA A 156 11.60 17.09 -0.62
N GLY A 157 11.50 18.30 -0.05
CA GLY A 157 12.65 19.13 0.30
C GLY A 157 13.65 18.48 1.25
N LYS A 158 13.24 17.52 2.08
CA LYS A 158 14.15 16.76 2.97
C LYS A 158 15.20 15.96 2.20
N TYR A 159 14.91 15.59 0.96
CA TYR A 159 15.81 14.81 0.11
C TYR A 159 16.74 15.69 -0.74
N LYS A 160 16.68 17.01 -0.56
CA LYS A 160 17.55 17.95 -1.28
C LYS A 160 19.01 17.69 -0.93
N GLY A 161 19.80 17.35 -1.94
CA GLY A 161 21.22 17.06 -1.76
C GLY A 161 21.52 15.66 -1.19
N ALA A 162 20.53 14.75 -1.18
CA ALA A 162 20.77 13.33 -0.91
C ALA A 162 21.82 12.79 -1.89
N LYS A 163 22.76 11.97 -1.39
CA LYS A 163 23.86 11.40 -2.16
C LYS A 163 23.90 9.90 -1.94
N ALA A 164 24.20 9.16 -3.00
CA ALA A 164 24.43 7.72 -2.90
C ALA A 164 25.57 7.45 -1.90
N GLY A 165 25.38 6.45 -1.04
CA GLY A 165 26.38 6.12 -0.02
C GLY A 165 26.48 7.13 1.13
N VAL A 166 25.51 8.05 1.27
CA VAL A 166 25.39 8.93 2.45
C VAL A 166 23.99 8.76 3.03
N PRO A 167 23.85 8.38 4.31
CA PRO A 167 22.54 8.19 4.91
C PRO A 167 21.84 9.54 5.10
N LEU A 168 20.51 9.54 4.96
CA LEU A 168 19.71 10.74 5.11
C LEU A 168 19.65 11.17 6.59
N ALA A 169 20.21 12.35 6.88
CA ALA A 169 20.13 12.98 8.19
C ALA A 169 18.89 13.87 8.32
N ASP A 170 18.45 14.07 9.56
CA ASP A 170 17.43 15.07 9.88
C ASP A 170 17.99 16.51 9.84
N GLU A 171 17.12 17.50 10.09
CA GLU A 171 17.47 18.93 10.08
C GLU A 171 18.57 19.30 11.09
N LYS A 172 18.87 18.43 12.06
CA LYS A 172 19.91 18.62 13.09
C LYS A 172 21.17 17.76 12.83
N GLY A 173 21.26 17.11 11.66
CA GLY A 173 22.39 16.26 11.28
C GLY A 173 22.34 14.84 11.84
N TYR A 174 21.27 14.43 12.51
CA TYR A 174 21.18 13.09 13.09
C TYR A 174 20.59 12.07 12.12
N VAL A 175 21.17 10.88 12.14
CA VAL A 175 20.70 9.67 11.45
C VAL A 175 20.16 8.70 12.49
N ALA A 176 18.96 8.18 12.27
CA ALA A 176 18.42 7.08 13.07
C ALA A 176 19.09 5.77 12.65
N VAL A 177 19.56 5.01 13.63
CA VAL A 177 20.31 3.77 13.41
C VAL A 177 19.78 2.66 14.32
N PHE A 178 19.85 1.43 13.82
CA PHE A 178 19.28 0.23 14.43
C PHE A 178 20.32 -0.88 14.52
N VAL A 179 20.26 -1.66 15.59
CA VAL A 179 21.11 -2.85 15.77
C VAL A 179 20.35 -3.95 16.50
N SER A 180 20.61 -5.20 16.12
CA SER A 180 20.15 -6.36 16.87
C SER A 180 21.21 -6.81 17.87
N GLN A 181 20.82 -7.17 19.08
CA GLN A 181 21.70 -7.73 20.09
C GLN A 181 21.19 -9.10 20.56
N ALA A 182 21.95 -10.14 20.29
CA ALA A 182 21.74 -11.47 20.87
C ALA A 182 22.52 -11.66 22.18
N ALA A 183 22.17 -12.68 22.95
CA ALA A 183 22.88 -13.03 24.18
C ALA A 183 24.37 -13.29 23.91
N GLY A 184 25.26 -12.74 24.76
CA GLY A 184 26.71 -12.87 24.61
C GLY A 184 27.35 -11.93 23.58
N GLN A 185 26.56 -11.14 22.84
CA GLN A 185 27.09 -10.09 21.97
C GLN A 185 27.42 -8.81 22.75
N LEU A 186 28.22 -7.95 22.15
CA LEU A 186 28.55 -6.63 22.68
C LEU A 186 27.26 -5.82 22.94
N THR A 187 27.29 -5.01 24.00
CA THR A 187 26.21 -4.06 24.26
C THR A 187 26.15 -3.02 23.13
N PRO A 188 24.99 -2.40 22.85
CA PRO A 188 24.83 -1.56 21.67
C PRO A 188 25.79 -0.35 21.67
N HIS A 189 26.16 0.16 22.86
CA HIS A 189 27.16 1.23 22.97
C HIS A 189 28.55 0.84 22.45
N LYS A 190 28.86 -0.45 22.34
CA LYS A 190 30.17 -0.97 21.96
C LYS A 190 30.23 -1.53 20.53
N VAL A 191 29.11 -1.56 19.81
CA VAL A 191 29.07 -2.09 18.43
C VAL A 191 29.48 -1.01 17.43
N ASN A 192 30.15 -1.46 16.37
CA ASN A 192 30.62 -0.57 15.31
C ASN A 192 29.72 -0.57 14.08
N THR A 193 28.83 -1.56 13.98
CA THR A 193 27.99 -1.80 12.82
C THR A 193 26.54 -1.58 13.19
N TRP A 194 25.92 -0.63 12.51
CA TRP A 194 24.53 -0.27 12.65
C TRP A 194 23.83 -0.30 11.30
N HIS A 195 22.49 -0.23 11.30
CA HIS A 195 21.68 -0.20 10.09
C HIS A 195 20.77 1.04 10.09
N THR A 196 20.56 1.70 8.97
CA THR A 196 19.61 2.83 8.89
C THR A 196 18.17 2.40 8.58
N ASP A 197 17.98 1.11 8.27
CA ASP A 197 16.67 0.47 8.11
C ASP A 197 16.43 -0.57 9.23
N ILE A 198 15.37 -0.36 9.99
CA ILE A 198 14.90 -1.26 11.04
C ILE A 198 14.58 -2.67 10.51
N ASN A 199 14.08 -2.80 9.27
CA ASN A 199 13.80 -4.11 8.69
C ASN A 199 15.07 -4.95 8.55
N THR A 200 16.21 -4.33 8.24
CA THR A 200 17.49 -5.01 8.19
C THR A 200 17.94 -5.46 9.57
N ALA A 201 17.81 -4.59 10.58
CA ALA A 201 18.12 -4.96 11.96
C ALA A 201 17.25 -6.13 12.44
N VAL A 202 15.95 -6.14 12.11
CA VAL A 202 15.02 -7.23 12.41
C VAL A 202 15.46 -8.53 11.71
N LYS A 203 15.76 -8.51 10.41
CA LYS A 203 16.26 -9.69 9.69
C LYS A 203 17.55 -10.24 10.27
N ASN A 204 18.45 -9.36 10.73
CA ASN A 204 19.68 -9.77 11.39
C ASN A 204 19.42 -10.39 12.77
N ALA A 205 18.45 -9.88 13.53
CA ALA A 205 18.03 -10.47 14.80
C ALA A 205 17.55 -11.93 14.61
N LEU A 206 16.82 -12.20 13.52
CA LEU A 206 16.26 -13.52 13.21
C LEU A 206 17.30 -14.58 12.85
N LYS A 207 18.54 -14.19 12.53
CA LYS A 207 19.66 -15.12 12.32
C LYS A 207 20.13 -15.80 13.61
N ASN A 208 19.76 -15.25 14.77
CA ASN A 208 20.14 -15.76 16.08
C ASN A 208 19.01 -16.59 16.70
N LYS A 209 19.36 -17.65 17.43
CA LYS A 209 18.44 -18.43 18.27
C LYS A 209 18.96 -18.43 19.71
N PRO A 210 18.26 -17.83 20.70
CA PRO A 210 17.00 -17.10 20.57
C PRO A 210 17.13 -15.78 19.79
N VAL A 211 15.99 -15.27 19.31
CA VAL A 211 15.92 -14.00 18.57
C VAL A 211 16.36 -12.85 19.48
N GLY A 212 17.36 -12.10 19.01
CA GLY A 212 17.92 -10.95 19.73
C GLY A 212 16.95 -9.79 19.88
N ASP A 213 17.23 -8.90 20.81
CA ASP A 213 16.50 -7.64 20.97
C ASP A 213 16.95 -6.62 19.92
N ILE A 214 16.06 -5.70 19.54
CA ILE A 214 16.38 -4.63 18.59
C ILE A 214 16.49 -3.32 19.36
N TYR A 215 17.53 -2.56 19.07
CA TYR A 215 17.77 -1.24 19.65
C TYR A 215 17.77 -0.18 18.56
N GLN A 216 17.24 0.99 18.89
CA GLN A 216 17.33 2.21 18.08
C GLN A 216 18.26 3.20 18.78
N GLY A 217 19.06 3.93 18.02
CA GLY A 217 19.86 5.04 18.50
C GLY A 217 19.93 6.15 17.47
N ARG A 218 20.65 7.23 17.80
CA ARG A 218 20.89 8.37 16.92
C ARG A 218 22.37 8.71 16.88
N VAL A 219 22.87 9.03 15.70
CA VAL A 219 24.27 9.39 15.47
C VAL A 219 24.34 10.62 14.56
N GLN A 220 25.28 11.52 14.82
CA GLN A 220 25.57 12.61 13.89
C GLN A 220 26.17 12.04 12.61
N SER A 221 25.74 12.54 11.44
CA SER A 221 26.18 12.00 10.15
C SER A 221 27.70 12.06 9.95
N GLU A 222 28.38 13.01 10.59
CA GLU A 222 29.85 13.15 10.56
C GLU A 222 30.61 12.01 11.28
N TYR A 223 29.94 11.27 12.16
CA TYR A 223 30.53 10.10 12.84
C TYR A 223 30.28 8.78 12.12
N ILE A 224 29.66 8.82 10.94
CA ILE A 224 29.48 7.65 10.07
C ILE A 224 30.65 7.60 9.09
N HIS A 225 31.57 6.67 9.33
CA HIS A 225 32.81 6.53 8.56
C HIS A 225 32.59 5.95 7.17
N SER A 226 31.62 5.04 7.06
CA SER A 226 31.19 4.48 5.78
C SER A 226 29.74 4.05 5.86
N PHE A 227 29.06 4.13 4.72
CA PHE A 227 27.68 3.68 4.57
C PHE A 227 27.54 2.87 3.29
N VAL A 228 27.05 1.65 3.44
CA VAL A 228 26.70 0.78 2.31
C VAL A 228 25.21 0.95 2.03
N ASP A 229 24.94 1.77 1.02
CA ASP A 229 23.61 2.06 0.49
C ASP A 229 23.14 0.94 -0.44
N ASP A 230 22.92 -0.24 0.14
CA ASP A 230 22.24 -1.33 -0.55
C ASP A 230 20.94 -1.69 0.20
N ARG A 231 19.88 -1.98 -0.56
CA ARG A 231 18.53 -2.25 -0.04
C ARG A 231 18.48 -3.48 0.90
N LEU A 232 19.54 -4.28 0.96
CA LEU A 232 19.61 -5.48 1.80
C LEU A 232 20.25 -5.17 3.15
N ASN A 233 21.20 -4.23 3.20
CA ASN A 233 22.10 -4.03 4.33
C ASN A 233 22.00 -2.65 4.96
N ASN A 234 21.83 -1.56 4.19
CA ASN A 234 21.76 -0.18 4.70
C ASN A 234 22.71 0.06 5.88
N GLN A 235 23.96 -0.38 5.74
CA GLN A 235 24.88 -0.58 6.85
C GLN A 235 25.70 0.70 7.09
N ALA A 236 25.72 1.19 8.32
CA ALA A 236 26.54 2.31 8.77
C ALA A 236 27.64 1.82 9.70
N LEU A 237 28.90 2.16 9.40
CA LEU A 237 30.02 1.96 10.31
C LEU A 237 30.26 3.21 11.15
N VAL A 238 30.23 3.04 12.46
CA VAL A 238 30.28 4.10 13.47
C VAL A 238 31.21 3.65 14.59
N ASP A 239 32.01 4.55 15.15
CA ASP A 239 32.84 4.19 16.30
C ASP A 239 32.01 3.90 17.56
N PRO A 240 32.49 3.01 18.45
CA PRO A 240 31.88 2.80 19.76
C PRO A 240 31.57 4.11 20.48
N TYR A 241 30.46 4.11 21.21
CA TYR A 241 29.94 5.22 22.02
C TYR A 241 29.50 6.48 21.25
N GLN A 242 29.64 6.54 19.93
CA GLN A 242 29.15 7.69 19.14
C GLN A 242 27.64 7.69 18.96
N VAL A 243 27.01 6.51 18.94
CA VAL A 243 25.55 6.40 18.94
C VAL A 243 25.00 6.76 20.33
N LYS A 244 24.09 7.74 20.37
CA LYS A 244 23.44 8.26 21.57
C LYS A 244 21.95 7.90 21.57
N HIS A 245 21.30 8.14 22.71
CA HIS A 245 19.86 7.89 22.91
C HIS A 245 19.46 6.46 22.50
N ILE A 246 20.25 5.49 22.94
CA ILE A 246 20.00 4.09 22.61
C ILE A 246 18.85 3.57 23.47
N GLU A 247 17.79 3.09 22.82
CA GLU A 247 16.61 2.52 23.45
C GLU A 247 16.28 1.16 22.85
N LYS A 248 15.81 0.22 23.70
CA LYS A 248 15.28 -1.06 23.24
C LYS A 248 13.90 -0.82 22.63
N LEU A 249 13.68 -1.32 21.42
CA LEU A 249 12.37 -1.26 20.78
C LEU A 249 11.42 -2.29 21.38
N ASP A 250 10.18 -1.86 21.62
CA ASP A 250 9.08 -2.71 22.09
C ASP A 250 8.47 -3.49 20.91
N LEU A 251 9.21 -4.49 20.42
CA LEU A 251 8.78 -5.38 19.36
C LEU A 251 8.32 -6.73 19.92
N ILE A 252 7.13 -7.15 19.51
CA ILE A 252 6.52 -8.41 19.91
C ILE A 252 7.22 -9.55 19.17
N LYS A 253 7.79 -10.48 19.93
CA LYS A 253 8.25 -11.79 19.45
C LYS A 253 7.06 -12.73 19.44
N ILE A 254 6.77 -13.37 18.30
CA ILE A 254 5.56 -14.20 18.15
C ILE A 254 5.52 -15.32 19.21
N ASN A 255 6.66 -15.97 19.49
CA ASN A 255 6.73 -17.06 20.47
C ASN A 255 6.37 -16.63 21.89
N GLU A 256 6.67 -15.37 22.24
CA GLU A 256 6.34 -14.80 23.55
C GLU A 256 4.88 -14.35 23.65
N PHE A 257 4.20 -14.21 22.49
CA PHE A 257 2.82 -13.77 22.38
C PHE A 257 1.81 -14.92 22.20
N ILE A 258 2.29 -16.12 21.83
CA ILE A 258 1.45 -17.33 21.67
C ILE A 258 0.55 -17.59 22.90
N PRO A 259 1.03 -17.54 24.16
CA PRO A 259 0.16 -17.79 25.31
C PRO A 259 -1.03 -16.82 25.42
N GLN A 260 -0.81 -15.54 25.07
CA GLN A 260 -1.83 -14.51 25.02
C GLN A 260 -2.80 -14.77 23.86
N MET A 261 -2.29 -15.22 22.70
CA MET A 261 -3.14 -15.62 21.58
C MET A 261 -4.09 -16.76 21.95
N HIS A 262 -3.59 -17.78 22.66
CA HIS A 262 -4.42 -18.88 23.15
C HIS A 262 -5.48 -18.40 24.13
N SER A 263 -5.07 -17.61 25.13
CA SER A 263 -5.97 -17.09 26.17
C SER A 263 -7.05 -16.18 25.60
N ALA A 264 -6.73 -15.40 24.56
CA ALA A 264 -7.66 -14.53 23.85
C ALA A 264 -8.51 -15.27 22.80
N GLY A 265 -8.30 -16.57 22.59
CA GLY A 265 -8.99 -17.35 21.57
C GLY A 265 -8.66 -16.95 20.13
N ILE A 266 -7.53 -16.26 19.90
CA ILE A 266 -7.06 -15.87 18.57
C ILE A 266 -6.77 -17.11 17.72
N THR A 267 -6.18 -18.15 18.32
CA THR A 267 -5.84 -19.41 17.63
C THR A 267 -7.07 -20.09 17.04
N ARG A 268 -8.09 -20.29 17.87
CA ARG A 268 -9.38 -20.85 17.43
C ARG A 268 -10.05 -20.00 16.35
N GLN A 269 -10.05 -18.68 16.50
CA GLN A 269 -10.61 -17.78 15.49
C GLN A 269 -9.86 -17.88 14.17
N TYR A 270 -8.53 -17.91 14.23
CA TYR A 270 -7.66 -18.05 13.08
C TYR A 270 -8.01 -19.30 12.28
N GLU A 271 -8.11 -20.48 12.92
CA GLU A 271 -8.47 -21.71 12.23
C GLU A 271 -9.84 -21.63 11.55
N LEU A 272 -10.85 -21.08 12.24
CA LEU A 272 -12.21 -20.96 11.72
C LEU A 272 -12.26 -20.09 10.47
N TYR A 273 -11.52 -18.98 10.44
CA TYR A 273 -11.47 -18.07 9.30
C TYR A 273 -10.55 -18.58 8.18
N ALA A 274 -9.38 -19.12 8.51
CA ALA A 274 -8.40 -19.58 7.52
C ALA A 274 -8.96 -20.73 6.65
N ARG A 275 -9.82 -21.60 7.21
CA ARG A 275 -10.49 -22.69 6.47
C ARG A 275 -11.46 -22.19 5.39
N GLN A 276 -11.89 -20.93 5.46
CA GLN A 276 -12.81 -20.33 4.50
C GLN A 276 -12.08 -19.91 3.22
N ILE A 277 -10.80 -19.54 3.29
CA ILE A 277 -10.00 -19.09 2.15
C ILE A 277 -9.87 -20.22 1.13
N LYS A 278 -10.44 -20.06 -0.09
CA LYS A 278 -10.38 -21.06 -1.16
C LYS A 278 -9.41 -20.67 -2.28
N PRO A 279 -8.58 -21.62 -2.80
CA PRO A 279 -7.68 -21.36 -3.92
C PRO A 279 -8.37 -20.78 -5.15
N ASP A 280 -9.53 -21.32 -5.53
CA ASP A 280 -10.25 -20.95 -6.76
C ASP A 280 -10.79 -19.50 -6.78
N TRP A 281 -10.64 -18.76 -5.68
CA TRP A 281 -10.98 -17.35 -5.63
C TRP A 281 -9.85 -16.45 -6.13
N PHE A 282 -8.61 -16.93 -6.26
CA PHE A 282 -7.47 -16.13 -6.66
C PHE A 282 -7.08 -16.38 -8.11
N HIS A 283 -6.62 -15.35 -8.83
CA HIS A 283 -6.15 -15.53 -10.21
C HIS A 283 -4.89 -16.41 -10.28
N ASN A 284 -4.02 -16.29 -9.27
CA ASN A 284 -2.81 -17.09 -9.09
C ASN A 284 -2.75 -17.55 -7.61
N PRO A 285 -3.30 -18.72 -7.26
CA PRO A 285 -3.40 -19.15 -5.86
C PRO A 285 -2.05 -19.36 -5.15
N ARG A 286 -0.97 -19.52 -5.91
CA ARG A 286 0.41 -19.61 -5.41
C ARG A 286 1.19 -18.29 -5.55
N GLY A 287 0.53 -17.24 -6.03
CA GLY A 287 1.10 -15.92 -6.21
C GLY A 287 1.36 -15.21 -4.88
N ILE A 288 2.11 -14.12 -4.95
CA ILE A 288 2.55 -13.32 -3.80
C ILE A 288 1.41 -12.58 -3.09
N HIS A 289 0.22 -12.49 -3.71
CA HIS A 289 -0.99 -11.84 -3.18
C HIS A 289 -2.15 -12.81 -2.93
N ALA A 290 -1.86 -14.10 -2.79
CA ALA A 290 -2.89 -15.14 -2.67
C ALA A 290 -2.89 -15.84 -1.30
N LEU A 291 -3.03 -17.17 -1.26
CA LEU A 291 -3.36 -17.94 -0.06
C LEU A 291 -2.47 -17.62 1.16
N SER A 292 -1.14 -17.65 0.98
CA SER A 292 -0.20 -17.41 2.08
C SER A 292 -0.25 -15.96 2.57
N HIS A 293 -0.49 -15.01 1.68
CA HIS A 293 -0.64 -13.60 2.03
C HIS A 293 -1.92 -13.37 2.83
N SER A 294 -3.08 -13.78 2.31
CA SER A 294 -4.36 -13.63 3.00
C SER A 294 -4.36 -14.31 4.37
N LYS A 295 -3.71 -15.48 4.50
CA LYS A 295 -3.55 -16.19 5.77
C LYS A 295 -2.67 -15.44 6.77
N ARG A 296 -1.56 -14.81 6.35
CA ARG A 296 -0.72 -14.01 7.25
C ARG A 296 -1.42 -12.72 7.66
N VAL A 297 -2.06 -12.03 6.72
CA VAL A 297 -2.87 -10.83 6.99
C VAL A 297 -3.99 -11.15 7.97
N LEU A 298 -4.68 -12.28 7.82
CA LEU A 298 -5.72 -12.72 8.77
C LEU A 298 -5.18 -12.87 10.21
N LEU A 299 -4.01 -13.48 10.38
CA LEU A 299 -3.40 -13.62 11.71
C LEU A 299 -3.00 -12.25 12.29
N LEU A 300 -2.37 -11.40 11.47
CA LEU A 300 -1.98 -10.04 11.85
C LEU A 300 -3.20 -9.17 12.21
N VAL A 301 -4.32 -9.31 11.49
CA VAL A 301 -5.60 -8.67 11.81
C VAL A 301 -6.10 -9.11 13.18
N LEU A 302 -6.09 -10.41 13.50
CA LEU A 302 -6.55 -10.89 14.80
C LEU A 302 -5.66 -10.39 15.94
N MET A 303 -4.34 -10.36 15.73
CA MET A 303 -3.39 -9.81 16.69
C MET A 303 -3.61 -8.31 16.91
N LEU A 304 -3.76 -7.53 15.84
CA LEU A 304 -4.04 -6.08 15.93
C LEU A 304 -5.40 -5.80 16.55
N ALA A 305 -6.45 -6.53 16.16
CA ALA A 305 -7.77 -6.36 16.75
C ALA A 305 -7.75 -6.59 18.26
N TYR A 306 -6.98 -7.57 18.74
CA TYR A 306 -6.78 -7.79 20.17
C TYR A 306 -6.01 -6.64 20.85
N LEU A 307 -4.89 -6.21 20.25
CA LEU A 307 -4.04 -5.14 20.83
C LEU A 307 -4.74 -3.77 20.83
N GLU A 308 -5.52 -3.48 19.79
CA GLU A 308 -6.34 -2.27 19.64
C GLU A 308 -7.72 -2.42 20.33
N GLN A 309 -7.95 -3.50 21.08
CA GLN A 309 -9.16 -3.73 21.88
C GLN A 309 -10.48 -3.62 21.09
N CYS A 310 -10.47 -4.13 19.86
CA CYS A 310 -11.64 -4.14 18.99
C CYS A 310 -12.79 -4.98 19.56
N SER A 311 -14.02 -4.58 19.26
CA SER A 311 -15.21 -5.37 19.57
C SER A 311 -15.20 -6.70 18.80
N GLN A 312 -15.96 -7.70 19.27
CA GLN A 312 -16.10 -8.94 18.51
C GLN A 312 -16.67 -8.69 17.10
N MET A 313 -17.59 -7.75 16.94
CA MET A 313 -18.15 -7.42 15.63
C MET A 313 -17.09 -6.81 14.70
N ASP A 314 -16.29 -5.89 15.22
CA ASP A 314 -15.17 -5.25 14.50
C ASP A 314 -14.14 -6.29 14.07
N THR A 315 -13.77 -7.22 14.96
CA THR A 315 -12.85 -8.31 14.64
C THR A 315 -13.40 -9.19 13.53
N ARG A 316 -14.69 -9.56 13.56
CA ARG A 316 -15.32 -10.36 12.50
C ARG A 316 -15.27 -9.64 11.16
N LEU A 317 -15.53 -8.33 11.15
CA LEU A 317 -15.49 -7.50 9.96
C LEU A 317 -14.07 -7.45 9.36
N LEU A 318 -13.06 -7.18 10.19
CA LEU A 318 -11.66 -7.15 9.76
C LEU A 318 -11.18 -8.52 9.24
N CYS A 319 -11.63 -9.63 9.85
CA CYS A 319 -11.32 -10.97 9.35
C CYS A 319 -11.91 -11.22 7.96
N GLN A 320 -13.12 -10.74 7.69
CA GLN A 320 -13.71 -10.83 6.35
C GLN A 320 -12.96 -9.97 5.34
N ALA A 321 -12.55 -8.75 5.72
CA ALA A 321 -11.67 -7.94 4.88
C ALA A 321 -10.37 -8.70 4.54
N ALA A 322 -9.72 -9.33 5.51
CA ALA A 322 -8.49 -10.12 5.29
C ALA A 322 -8.68 -11.29 4.31
N ILE A 323 -9.79 -12.02 4.40
CA ILE A 323 -10.09 -13.15 3.52
C ILE A 323 -10.34 -12.68 2.08
N TYR A 324 -11.01 -11.53 1.90
CA TYR A 324 -11.55 -11.15 0.60
C TYR A 324 -10.82 -10.00 -0.11
N HIS A 325 -9.96 -9.22 0.55
CA HIS A 325 -9.43 -7.97 -0.04
C HIS A 325 -8.73 -8.13 -1.40
N ASP A 326 -8.07 -9.26 -1.65
CA ASP A 326 -7.25 -9.49 -2.85
C ASP A 326 -7.86 -10.45 -3.90
N ILE A 327 -9.08 -10.98 -3.68
CA ILE A 327 -9.68 -11.98 -4.59
C ILE A 327 -10.04 -11.41 -5.98
N GLY A 328 -10.10 -10.09 -6.11
CA GLY A 328 -10.39 -9.33 -7.32
C GLY A 328 -9.16 -9.06 -8.19
N ARG A 329 -7.94 -9.38 -7.72
CA ARG A 329 -6.72 -9.22 -8.51
C ARG A 329 -6.77 -10.07 -9.78
N LYS A 330 -6.35 -9.46 -10.90
CA LYS A 330 -6.16 -10.15 -12.19
C LYS A 330 -4.68 -10.39 -12.52
N THR A 331 -3.77 -9.69 -11.85
CA THR A 331 -2.31 -9.80 -12.00
C THR A 331 -1.63 -9.61 -10.64
N ASP A 332 -0.34 -9.95 -10.57
CA ASP A 332 0.49 -9.69 -9.38
C ASP A 332 1.09 -8.26 -9.35
N GLY A 333 0.79 -7.45 -10.37
CA GLY A 333 1.31 -6.09 -10.54
C GLY A 333 0.60 -5.03 -9.71
N TYR A 334 0.92 -3.76 -10.00
CA TYR A 334 0.27 -2.62 -9.38
C TYR A 334 -1.15 -2.47 -9.93
N ASP A 335 -2.15 -2.51 -9.05
CA ASP A 335 -3.57 -2.37 -9.37
C ASP A 335 -4.24 -1.68 -8.18
N THR A 336 -4.87 -0.52 -8.36
CA THR A 336 -5.58 0.19 -7.28
C THR A 336 -7.06 -0.10 -7.24
N LYS A 337 -7.62 -0.78 -8.25
CA LYS A 337 -9.05 -1.11 -8.34
C LYS A 337 -9.36 -2.55 -7.94
N HIS A 338 -8.36 -3.37 -7.62
CA HIS A 338 -8.61 -4.75 -7.18
C HIS A 338 -9.51 -4.81 -5.95
N GLY A 339 -9.47 -3.82 -5.05
CA GLY A 339 -10.43 -3.70 -3.94
C GLY A 339 -11.89 -3.68 -4.41
N LEU A 340 -12.23 -2.84 -5.40
CA LEU A 340 -13.59 -2.81 -5.97
C LEU A 340 -13.95 -4.14 -6.62
N ALA A 341 -13.02 -4.73 -7.38
CA ALA A 341 -13.24 -6.04 -8.00
C ALA A 341 -13.42 -7.16 -6.96
N SER A 342 -12.71 -7.09 -5.84
CA SER A 342 -12.79 -8.03 -4.72
C SER A 342 -14.16 -7.97 -4.07
N TYR A 343 -14.65 -6.77 -3.75
CA TYR A 343 -15.98 -6.60 -3.15
C TYR A 343 -17.09 -7.10 -4.08
N ARG A 344 -17.04 -6.74 -5.37
CA ARG A 344 -17.99 -7.24 -6.39
C ARG A 344 -17.98 -8.77 -6.46
N LYS A 345 -16.80 -9.38 -6.56
CA LYS A 345 -16.64 -10.83 -6.62
C LYS A 345 -17.15 -11.54 -5.36
N MET A 346 -16.98 -10.92 -4.20
CA MET A 346 -17.52 -11.42 -2.93
C MET A 346 -19.05 -11.47 -2.95
N LEU A 347 -19.71 -10.41 -3.46
CA LEU A 347 -21.16 -10.37 -3.63
C LEU A 347 -21.66 -11.38 -4.67
N ASP A 348 -21.06 -11.41 -5.85
CA ASP A 348 -21.44 -12.30 -6.95
C ASP A 348 -21.40 -13.78 -6.54
N LYS A 349 -20.38 -14.15 -5.75
CA LYS A 349 -20.20 -15.51 -5.23
C LYS A 349 -20.95 -15.77 -3.92
N LYS A 350 -21.69 -14.79 -3.38
CA LYS A 350 -22.44 -14.87 -2.12
C LYS A 350 -21.56 -15.36 -0.95
N LEU A 351 -20.33 -14.83 -0.88
CA LEU A 351 -19.33 -15.22 0.12
C LEU A 351 -19.45 -14.46 1.44
N LEU A 352 -20.28 -13.43 1.49
CA LEU A 352 -20.48 -12.63 2.69
C LEU A 352 -21.05 -13.51 3.80
N ASN A 353 -20.30 -13.68 4.89
CA ASN A 353 -20.86 -14.27 6.09
C ASN A 353 -21.82 -13.26 6.72
N PRO A 354 -22.85 -13.69 7.46
CA PRO A 354 -23.78 -12.77 8.08
C PRO A 354 -23.05 -11.70 8.90
N ILE A 355 -23.20 -10.45 8.47
CA ILE A 355 -22.84 -9.23 9.20
C ILE A 355 -24.14 -8.46 9.36
N GLU A 356 -24.26 -7.69 10.44
CA GLU A 356 -25.32 -6.70 10.55
C GLU A 356 -25.27 -5.77 9.33
N GLU A 357 -26.43 -5.52 8.74
CA GLU A 357 -26.57 -4.72 7.51
C GLU A 357 -25.91 -3.34 7.65
N ALA A 358 -26.03 -2.73 8.83
CA ALA A 358 -25.36 -1.49 9.22
C ALA A 358 -23.83 -1.53 9.13
N ARG A 359 -23.20 -2.71 9.22
CA ARG A 359 -21.74 -2.90 9.15
C ARG A 359 -21.26 -3.33 7.77
N ALA A 360 -22.17 -3.63 6.83
CA ALA A 360 -21.82 -4.05 5.47
C ALA A 360 -21.10 -2.93 4.71
N GLU A 361 -21.51 -1.67 4.89
CA GLU A 361 -20.87 -0.52 4.26
C GLU A 361 -19.47 -0.24 4.83
N ASN A 362 -19.22 -0.50 6.12
CA ASN A 362 -17.86 -0.46 6.68
C ASN A 362 -16.95 -1.50 6.00
N LEU A 363 -17.43 -2.74 5.84
CA LEU A 363 -16.66 -3.78 5.14
C LEU A 363 -16.39 -3.40 3.69
N ARG A 364 -17.41 -2.87 3.00
CA ARG A 364 -17.31 -2.37 1.63
C ARG A 364 -16.25 -1.29 1.52
N PHE A 365 -16.31 -0.26 2.37
CA PHE A 365 -15.33 0.82 2.38
C PHE A 365 -13.91 0.28 2.52
N ILE A 366 -13.67 -0.62 3.50
CA ILE A 366 -12.35 -1.17 3.77
C ILE A 366 -11.83 -1.96 2.57
N ILE A 367 -12.62 -2.90 2.04
CA ILE A 367 -12.20 -3.73 0.91
C ILE A 367 -11.98 -2.89 -0.35
N GLU A 368 -12.91 -1.99 -0.69
CA GLU A 368 -12.82 -1.21 -1.93
C GLU A 368 -11.61 -0.26 -1.92
N ASN A 369 -11.19 0.24 -0.74
CA ASN A 369 -10.20 1.30 -0.63
C ASN A 369 -8.84 0.89 -0.03
N HIS A 370 -8.64 -0.37 0.39
CA HIS A 370 -7.36 -0.76 1.02
C HIS A 370 -6.14 -0.53 0.12
N ALA A 371 -6.32 -0.69 -1.19
CA ALA A 371 -5.29 -0.57 -2.21
C ALA A 371 -4.88 0.88 -2.55
N VAL A 372 -5.68 1.87 -2.15
CA VAL A 372 -5.42 3.28 -2.48
C VAL A 372 -4.79 4.02 -1.30
N ALA A 373 -4.14 5.16 -1.58
CA ALA A 373 -3.60 6.03 -0.54
C ALA A 373 -4.69 6.49 0.45
N ASP A 374 -4.34 6.67 1.72
CA ASP A 374 -5.31 6.98 2.81
C ASP A 374 -6.11 8.24 2.52
N ILE A 375 -5.42 9.28 2.06
CA ILE A 375 -6.04 10.54 1.66
C ILE A 375 -7.09 10.29 0.56
N SER A 376 -6.80 9.42 -0.41
CA SER A 376 -7.74 9.04 -1.49
C SER A 376 -8.93 8.22 -0.98
N ALA A 377 -8.72 7.35 0.01
CA ALA A 377 -9.79 6.58 0.65
C ALA A 377 -10.73 7.49 1.47
N ILE A 378 -10.18 8.37 2.30
CA ILE A 378 -10.94 9.28 3.18
C ILE A 378 -11.91 10.17 2.37
N LYS A 379 -11.53 10.58 1.17
CA LYS A 379 -12.38 11.40 0.29
C LYS A 379 -13.61 10.69 -0.24
N GLN A 380 -13.59 9.37 -0.20
CA GLN A 380 -14.67 8.55 -0.71
C GLN A 380 -15.69 8.23 0.39
N LEU A 381 -15.47 8.62 1.65
CA LEU A 381 -16.36 8.32 2.78
C LEU A 381 -17.83 8.69 2.49
N ASP A 382 -18.07 9.84 1.86
CA ASP A 382 -19.42 10.33 1.52
C ASP A 382 -20.17 9.44 0.49
N LYS A 383 -19.48 8.48 -0.13
CA LYS A 383 -20.06 7.50 -1.08
C LYS A 383 -20.62 6.26 -0.38
N TYR A 384 -20.51 6.17 0.94
CA TYR A 384 -20.91 5.02 1.75
C TYR A 384 -21.92 5.42 2.82
N GLU A 385 -22.88 4.56 3.11
CA GLU A 385 -23.91 4.80 4.13
C GLU A 385 -23.39 4.35 5.51
N LEU A 386 -22.42 5.11 6.04
CA LEU A 386 -21.70 4.78 7.28
C LEU A 386 -22.40 5.35 8.52
N GLU A 387 -22.57 4.52 9.56
CA GLU A 387 -23.05 5.00 10.87
C GLU A 387 -22.04 5.91 11.57
N SER A 388 -20.74 5.62 11.40
CA SER A 388 -19.64 6.39 11.97
C SER A 388 -18.43 6.37 11.04
N THR A 389 -18.05 7.55 10.55
CA THR A 389 -16.86 7.73 9.73
C THR A 389 -15.58 7.47 10.52
N ASP A 390 -15.49 7.95 11.76
CA ASP A 390 -14.33 7.75 12.64
C ASP A 390 -14.10 6.27 12.97
N ASP A 391 -15.17 5.53 13.28
CA ASP A 391 -15.09 4.08 13.49
C ASP A 391 -14.61 3.35 12.23
N THR A 392 -15.15 3.74 11.07
CA THR A 392 -14.77 3.17 9.77
C THR A 392 -13.30 3.45 9.45
N ILE A 393 -12.81 4.66 9.68
CA ILE A 393 -11.41 5.04 9.49
C ILE A 393 -10.50 4.24 10.43
N ARG A 394 -10.90 4.05 11.71
CA ARG A 394 -10.15 3.23 12.66
C ARG A 394 -9.98 1.80 12.14
N LEU A 395 -11.06 1.16 11.71
CA LEU A 395 -11.04 -0.21 11.18
C LEU A 395 -10.24 -0.30 9.87
N PHE A 396 -10.39 0.69 9.00
CA PHE A 396 -9.60 0.81 7.77
C PHE A 396 -8.10 0.89 8.06
N HIS A 397 -7.70 1.69 9.06
CA HIS A 397 -6.30 1.79 9.47
C HIS A 397 -5.76 0.48 10.04
N ILE A 398 -6.52 -0.21 10.90
CA ILE A 398 -6.14 -1.53 11.44
C ILE A 398 -5.93 -2.53 10.30
N PHE A 399 -6.87 -2.56 9.34
CA PHE A 399 -6.77 -3.47 8.20
C PHE A 399 -5.54 -3.17 7.34
N LYS A 400 -5.32 -1.90 6.98
CA LYS A 400 -4.16 -1.50 6.17
C LYS A 400 -2.83 -1.74 6.87
N ASP A 401 -2.79 -1.64 8.20
CA ASP A 401 -1.59 -1.97 8.95
C ASP A 401 -1.31 -3.48 8.92
N ALA A 402 -2.34 -4.32 9.02
CA ALA A 402 -2.16 -5.77 8.89
C ALA A 402 -1.65 -6.18 7.49
N ASP A 403 -2.24 -5.62 6.42
CA ASP A 403 -1.77 -5.82 5.05
C ASP A 403 -0.34 -5.25 4.84
N GLY A 404 -0.11 -4.04 5.37
CA GLY A 404 1.17 -3.35 5.36
C GLY A 404 2.29 -4.12 6.05
N LEU A 405 2.01 -4.74 7.20
CA LEU A 405 2.94 -5.61 7.93
C LEU A 405 3.36 -6.81 7.10
N ASP A 406 2.46 -7.41 6.32
CA ASP A 406 2.80 -8.56 5.46
C ASP A 406 3.62 -8.17 4.21
N ARG A 407 3.92 -6.89 3.99
CA ARG A 407 4.82 -6.45 2.90
C ARG A 407 6.27 -6.89 3.12
N VAL A 408 6.60 -7.47 4.27
CA VAL A 408 7.86 -8.21 4.47
C VAL A 408 8.08 -9.27 3.39
N ARG A 409 7.00 -9.84 2.85
CA ARG A 409 7.02 -10.87 1.79
C ARG A 409 7.69 -10.41 0.49
N ILE A 410 7.63 -9.11 0.21
CA ILE A 410 8.20 -8.46 -0.97
C ILE A 410 9.31 -7.45 -0.62
N ASN A 411 9.84 -7.53 0.61
CA ASN A 411 10.86 -6.63 1.13
C ASN A 411 10.48 -5.14 1.05
N ASP A 412 9.22 -4.82 1.38
CA ASP A 412 8.66 -3.48 1.19
C ASP A 412 7.79 -3.00 2.37
N LEU A 413 8.03 -3.57 3.56
CA LEU A 413 7.46 -3.04 4.81
C LEU A 413 8.11 -1.70 5.12
N ASN A 414 7.31 -0.64 5.14
CA ASN A 414 7.75 0.70 5.54
C ASN A 414 6.99 1.15 6.81
N PRO A 415 7.66 1.24 7.98
CA PRO A 415 7.03 1.56 9.25
C PRO A 415 6.32 2.91 9.30
N LYS A 416 6.71 3.86 8.43
CA LYS A 416 6.07 5.18 8.34
C LYS A 416 4.62 5.12 7.84
N TYR A 417 4.22 4.00 7.25
CA TYR A 417 2.85 3.75 6.81
C TYR A 417 2.02 2.97 7.82
N LEU A 418 2.58 2.58 8.97
CA LEU A 418 1.80 1.97 10.04
C LEU A 418 1.08 3.08 10.81
N ARG A 419 -0.24 2.95 10.98
CA ARG A 419 -1.16 4.01 11.39
C ARG A 419 -1.56 3.90 12.86
N THR A 420 -1.72 2.66 13.32
CA THR A 420 -2.17 2.32 14.66
C THR A 420 -1.01 2.30 15.64
N THR A 421 -1.31 2.44 16.94
CA THR A 421 -0.29 2.49 17.98
C THR A 421 0.45 1.15 18.10
N HIS A 422 -0.23 0.02 17.90
CA HIS A 422 0.37 -1.30 18.12
C HIS A 422 0.97 -1.95 16.86
N ALA A 423 0.65 -1.50 15.65
CA ALA A 423 1.22 -2.07 14.43
C ALA A 423 2.75 -2.05 14.36
N PRO A 424 3.47 -0.97 14.74
CA PRO A 424 4.93 -0.99 14.78
C PRO A 424 5.50 -2.10 15.67
N LYS A 425 4.80 -2.48 16.74
CA LYS A 425 5.25 -3.54 17.65
C LYS A 425 5.22 -4.92 16.99
N LEU A 426 4.37 -5.13 15.99
CA LEU A 426 4.23 -6.40 15.28
C LEU A 426 5.24 -6.59 14.14
N MET A 427 6.14 -5.64 13.89
CA MET A 427 7.11 -5.77 12.80
C MET A 427 7.97 -7.03 12.92
N LEU A 428 8.50 -7.32 14.11
CA LEU A 428 9.30 -8.52 14.34
C LEU A 428 8.47 -9.79 14.12
N ALA A 429 7.26 -9.84 14.70
CA ALA A 429 6.32 -10.94 14.48
C ALA A 429 6.02 -11.14 12.98
N ALA A 430 5.77 -10.07 12.21
CA ALA A 430 5.51 -10.17 10.76
C ALA A 430 6.69 -10.82 10.01
N HIS A 431 7.94 -10.43 10.31
CA HIS A 431 9.11 -11.09 9.74
C HIS A 431 9.24 -12.56 10.19
N GLN A 432 8.92 -12.89 11.45
CA GLN A 432 8.91 -14.28 11.93
C GLN A 432 7.87 -15.14 11.22
N LEU A 433 6.65 -14.62 11.04
CA LEU A 433 5.57 -15.30 10.34
C LEU A 433 5.91 -15.55 8.85
N TYR A 434 6.65 -14.63 8.23
CA TYR A 434 7.10 -14.81 6.84
C TYR A 434 8.29 -15.76 6.70
N GLN A 435 9.25 -15.74 7.64
CA GLN A 435 10.44 -16.61 7.62
C GLN A 435 10.20 -18.04 8.09
N ALA A 436 9.05 -18.34 8.71
CA ALA A 436 8.68 -19.71 9.04
C ALA A 436 8.73 -20.58 7.77
N GLU A 437 9.71 -21.50 7.71
CA GLU A 437 9.97 -22.38 6.54
C GLU A 437 8.71 -23.08 6.05
N ASP A 438 7.84 -23.43 6.99
CA ASP A 438 6.45 -23.72 6.73
C ASP A 438 5.59 -23.00 7.77
N PHE A 439 4.91 -21.93 7.31
CA PHE A 439 3.95 -21.18 8.12
C PHE A 439 2.88 -22.11 8.73
N GLU A 440 2.47 -23.18 8.03
CA GLU A 440 1.51 -24.15 8.57
C GLU A 440 2.12 -25.03 9.67
N SER A 441 3.40 -25.40 9.54
CA SER A 441 4.13 -26.10 10.61
C SER A 441 4.34 -25.21 11.82
N PHE A 442 4.69 -23.93 11.63
CA PHE A 442 4.76 -22.95 12.72
C PHE A 442 3.42 -22.85 13.46
N LEU A 443 2.30 -22.73 12.72
CA LEU A 443 0.97 -22.70 13.32
C LEU A 443 0.70 -23.99 14.12
N THR A 444 1.10 -25.15 13.61
CA THR A 444 0.90 -26.45 14.29
C THR A 444 1.75 -26.54 15.56
N GLU A 445 3.04 -26.21 15.50
CA GLU A 445 3.96 -26.21 16.65
C GLU A 445 3.54 -25.20 17.72
N ALA A 446 2.98 -24.06 17.29
CA ALA A 446 2.45 -23.03 18.17
C ALA A 446 1.06 -23.37 18.76
N GLY A 447 0.45 -24.50 18.36
CA GLY A 447 -0.91 -24.88 18.72
C GLY A 447 -1.99 -23.97 18.14
N ILE A 448 -1.66 -23.21 17.09
CA ILE A 448 -2.56 -22.30 16.39
C ILE A 448 -3.43 -23.05 15.36
N LYS A 449 -3.03 -24.24 14.94
CA LYS A 449 -3.73 -25.08 13.95
C LYS A 449 -3.80 -26.54 14.36
#